data_AF-A0A935BL18-F1
#
_entry.id   AF-A0A935BL18-F1
#
_cell.length_a   1.000
_cell.length_b   1.000
_cell.length_c   1.000
_cell.angle_alpha   90.00
_cell.angle_beta   90.00
_cell.angle_gamma   90.00
#
_symmetry.space_group_name_H-M   'P 1'
#
loop_
_entity.id
_entity.type
_entity.pdbx_description
1 polymer ?
#
loop_
_entity_poly.entity_id
_entity_poly.type
_entity_poly.pdbx_seq_one_letter_code
_entity_poly.pdbx_strand_id
1 'polypeptide(L)'
;MSMRSVILSIVSILAASFGVSGQANSWEGIIPLVSTRDQVEKILGKPVDRTYFYGSVYKNDKGRFTVRYALKSCDEGWNVPIDTVLAIEIPPPEGQVNKSTKELDLDESRYFISGDDAFFGTWTDPVRGVQLYFRNMNQSLLWIKYIPTQADNARRCDGFPPFAPEAQYYLYEEMLFNNPKAGKDGGMDSLVALGLFNIVYRAKRVRVNTKARSCIF
;
A
#
# COMPACT_ATOMS: atom_id res chain seq x y z
N MET A 1 -42.64 9.09 45.16
CA MET A 1 -41.56 8.62 44.26
C MET A 1 -40.27 8.53 45.05
N SER A 2 -39.67 7.34 45.10
CA SER A 2 -38.55 7.02 45.98
C SER A 2 -37.21 7.41 45.34
N MET A 3 -36.40 8.18 46.08
CA MET A 3 -35.10 8.74 45.65
C MET A 3 -34.07 7.67 45.27
N ARG A 4 -34.34 6.40 45.58
CA ARG A 4 -33.48 5.25 45.23
C ARG A 4 -33.61 4.79 43.78
N SER A 5 -34.70 5.14 43.08
CA SER A 5 -34.92 4.75 41.67
C SER A 5 -34.28 5.72 40.66
N VAL A 6 -33.81 6.89 41.08
CA VAL A 6 -33.20 7.88 40.16
C VAL A 6 -31.70 7.61 39.96
N ILE A 7 -31.04 7.00 40.95
CA ILE A 7 -29.59 6.73 40.89
C ILE A 7 -29.26 5.58 39.92
N LEU A 8 -30.18 4.63 39.72
CA LEU A 8 -29.99 3.52 38.77
C LEU A 8 -30.11 3.93 37.29
N SER A 9 -30.76 5.04 36.97
CA SER A 9 -30.90 5.50 35.58
C SER A 9 -29.71 6.32 35.07
N ILE A 10 -28.87 6.86 35.96
CA ILE A 10 -27.69 7.66 35.57
C ILE A 10 -26.49 6.76 35.21
N VAL A 11 -26.45 5.52 35.71
CA VAL A 11 -25.36 4.57 35.41
C VAL A 11 -25.52 3.93 34.02
N SER A 12 -26.73 3.87 33.46
CA SER A 12 -26.96 3.22 32.15
C SER A 12 -26.63 4.10 30.93
N ILE A 13 -26.39 5.40 31.10
CA ILE A 13 -26.06 6.31 29.98
C ILE A 13 -24.53 6.41 29.76
N LEU A 14 -23.71 5.99 30.73
CA LEU A 14 -22.24 6.07 30.60
C LEU A 14 -21.58 4.89 29.87
N ALA A 15 -22.33 3.83 29.52
CA ALA A 15 -21.77 2.60 28.95
C ALA A 15 -21.82 2.52 27.40
N ALA A 16 -22.37 3.52 26.71
CA ALA A 16 -22.60 3.46 25.25
C ALA A 16 -21.69 4.37 24.42
N SER A 17 -20.66 4.96 25.03
CA SER A 17 -19.59 5.67 24.32
C SER A 17 -18.29 4.88 24.39
N PHE A 18 -18.36 3.59 24.05
CA PHE A 18 -17.23 2.96 23.37
C PHE A 18 -17.11 3.67 22.03
N GLY A 19 -16.44 4.83 22.06
CA GLY A 19 -15.91 5.45 20.87
C GLY A 19 -15.10 4.37 20.22
N VAL A 20 -15.64 3.79 19.15
CA VAL A 20 -14.87 3.07 18.16
C VAL A 20 -13.78 4.05 17.83
N SER A 21 -12.58 3.81 18.37
CA SER A 21 -11.35 4.49 17.98
C SER A 21 -11.19 4.16 16.52
N GLY A 22 -11.88 4.96 15.69
CA GLY A 22 -12.01 4.77 14.27
C GLY A 22 -10.61 4.64 13.74
N GLN A 23 -10.35 3.53 13.06
CA GLN A 23 -9.12 3.36 12.30
C GLN A 23 -8.91 4.65 11.53
N ALA A 24 -7.80 5.35 11.83
CA ALA A 24 -7.56 6.70 11.31
C ALA A 24 -7.44 6.69 9.77
N ASN A 25 -7.13 5.53 9.18
CA ASN A 25 -7.15 5.23 7.74
C ASN A 25 -8.55 4.82 7.24
N SER A 26 -9.51 5.72 7.33
CA SER A 26 -10.79 5.56 6.63
C SER A 26 -10.92 6.60 5.53
N TRP A 27 -11.17 6.16 4.31
CA TRP A 27 -11.54 7.05 3.20
C TRP A 27 -12.97 6.75 2.79
N GLU A 28 -13.88 7.72 3.00
CA GLU A 28 -15.32 7.58 2.69
C GLU A 28 -15.97 6.35 3.37
N GLY A 29 -15.45 5.94 4.53
CA GLY A 29 -15.91 4.74 5.25
C GLY A 29 -15.32 3.42 4.73
N ILE A 30 -14.42 3.47 3.75
CA ILE A 30 -13.67 2.31 3.28
C ILE A 30 -12.38 2.19 4.10
N ILE A 31 -12.23 1.03 4.73
CA ILE A 31 -11.20 0.74 5.73
C ILE A 31 -10.39 -0.49 5.29
N PRO A 32 -9.06 -0.38 5.13
CA PRO A 32 -8.20 -1.52 4.82
C PRO A 32 -8.37 -2.68 5.81
N LEU A 33 -8.34 -3.90 5.27
CA LEU A 33 -8.55 -5.19 5.95
C LEU A 33 -9.92 -5.41 6.58
N VAL A 34 -10.84 -4.44 6.48
CA VAL A 34 -12.18 -4.51 7.07
C VAL A 34 -13.25 -4.45 5.98
N SER A 35 -13.16 -3.50 5.06
CA SER A 35 -14.14 -3.32 4.01
C SER A 35 -14.04 -4.41 2.94
N THR A 36 -15.18 -4.76 2.36
CA THR A 36 -15.32 -5.72 1.26
C THR A 36 -15.57 -5.01 -0.07
N ARG A 37 -15.30 -5.69 -1.19
CA ARG A 37 -15.64 -5.20 -2.54
C ARG A 37 -17.09 -4.76 -2.66
N ASP A 38 -18.03 -5.53 -2.12
CA ASP A 38 -19.45 -5.18 -2.15
C ASP A 38 -19.76 -3.87 -1.43
N GLN A 39 -19.08 -3.58 -0.32
CA GLN A 39 -19.22 -2.31 0.39
C GLN A 39 -18.61 -1.15 -0.42
N VAL A 40 -17.45 -1.36 -1.04
CA VAL A 40 -16.84 -0.37 -1.93
C VAL A 40 -17.74 -0.08 -3.13
N GLU A 41 -18.29 -1.11 -3.78
CA GLU A 41 -19.16 -0.94 -4.95
C GLU A 41 -20.49 -0.25 -4.59
N LYS A 42 -20.97 -0.35 -3.34
CA LYS A 42 -22.10 0.45 -2.84
C LYS A 42 -21.76 1.94 -2.70
N ILE A 43 -20.52 2.27 -2.37
CA ILE A 43 -20.06 3.65 -2.13
C ILE A 43 -19.62 4.31 -3.44
N LEU A 44 -18.82 3.62 -4.25
CA LEU A 44 -18.17 4.16 -5.45
C LEU A 44 -18.86 3.76 -6.76
N GLY A 45 -19.83 2.85 -6.72
CA GLY A 45 -20.39 2.21 -7.90
C GLY A 45 -19.51 1.09 -8.45
N LYS A 46 -19.86 0.58 -9.63
CA LYS A 46 -19.09 -0.49 -10.29
C LYS A 46 -17.74 0.02 -10.80
N PRO A 47 -16.68 -0.80 -10.76
CA PRO A 47 -15.39 -0.41 -11.31
C PRO A 47 -15.48 -0.23 -12.83
N VAL A 48 -14.77 0.77 -13.34
CA VAL A 48 -14.61 1.02 -14.78
C VAL A 48 -13.57 0.10 -15.42
N ASP A 49 -12.67 -0.46 -14.62
CA ASP A 49 -11.65 -1.42 -15.04
C ASP A 49 -11.36 -2.40 -13.91
N ARG A 50 -11.19 -3.68 -14.25
CA ARG A 50 -10.87 -4.78 -13.33
C ARG A 50 -9.53 -5.37 -13.76
N THR A 51 -8.44 -4.71 -13.39
CA THR A 51 -7.11 -5.26 -13.62
C THR A 51 -6.72 -6.21 -12.49
N TYR A 52 -6.43 -7.46 -12.83
CA TYR A 52 -6.09 -8.49 -11.82
C TYR A 52 -4.85 -8.12 -10.99
N PHE A 53 -3.88 -7.42 -11.59
CA PHE A 53 -2.59 -7.14 -10.94
C PHE A 53 -2.53 -5.80 -10.20
N TYR A 54 -3.23 -4.77 -10.68
CA TYR A 54 -3.14 -3.42 -10.12
C TYR A 54 -4.31 -3.05 -9.20
N GLY A 55 -5.38 -3.86 -9.20
CA GLY A 55 -6.61 -3.59 -8.45
C GLY A 55 -7.77 -3.21 -9.37
N SER A 56 -8.92 -2.96 -8.76
CA SER A 56 -10.09 -2.46 -9.49
C SER A 56 -10.08 -0.93 -9.50
N VAL A 57 -10.33 -0.35 -10.67
CA VAL A 57 -10.36 1.09 -10.87
C VAL A 57 -11.80 1.57 -10.79
N TYR A 58 -12.04 2.57 -9.95
CA TYR A 58 -13.32 3.24 -9.79
C TYR A 58 -13.23 4.66 -10.34
N LYS A 59 -14.35 5.18 -10.84
CA LYS A 59 -14.43 6.57 -11.29
C LYS A 59 -15.79 7.14 -10.94
N ASN A 60 -15.79 8.26 -10.22
CA ASN A 60 -16.98 9.05 -9.95
C ASN A 60 -16.65 10.55 -10.06
N ASP A 61 -17.52 11.41 -9.55
CA ASP A 61 -17.37 12.86 -9.48
C ASP A 61 -16.16 13.32 -8.64
N LYS A 62 -15.73 12.54 -7.66
CA LYS A 62 -14.56 12.80 -6.82
C LYS A 62 -13.23 12.41 -7.47
N GLY A 63 -13.24 11.68 -8.60
CA GLY A 63 -12.03 11.33 -9.35
C GLY A 63 -11.88 9.85 -9.70
N ARG A 64 -10.63 9.40 -9.86
CA ARG A 64 -10.25 8.03 -10.23
C ARG A 64 -9.53 7.37 -9.06
N PHE A 65 -10.00 6.22 -8.61
CA PHE A 65 -9.43 5.51 -7.45
C PHE A 65 -9.02 4.11 -7.85
N THR A 66 -8.00 3.58 -7.20
CA THR A 66 -7.59 2.19 -7.35
C THR A 66 -7.76 1.49 -6.01
N VAL A 67 -8.54 0.40 -5.99
CA VAL A 67 -8.72 -0.42 -4.78
C VAL A 67 -8.14 -1.80 -5.03
N ARG A 68 -7.22 -2.20 -4.17
CA ARG A 68 -6.67 -3.56 -4.15
C ARG A 68 -7.48 -4.42 -3.20
N TYR A 69 -7.77 -5.64 -3.65
CA TYR A 69 -8.53 -6.63 -2.90
C TYR A 69 -7.71 -7.90 -2.74
N ALA A 70 -7.94 -8.62 -1.64
CA ALA A 70 -7.40 -9.96 -1.45
C ALA A 70 -7.98 -10.90 -2.51
N LEU A 71 -7.10 -11.53 -3.29
CA LEU A 71 -7.49 -12.49 -4.34
C LEU A 71 -7.59 -13.92 -3.82
N LYS A 72 -6.98 -14.18 -2.66
CA LYS A 72 -6.94 -15.49 -1.98
C LYS A 72 -6.79 -15.29 -0.47
N SER A 73 -6.97 -16.37 0.29
CA SER A 73 -6.59 -16.38 1.70
C SER A 73 -5.08 -16.12 1.85
N CYS A 74 -4.68 -15.35 2.86
CA CYS A 74 -3.28 -14.98 3.09
C CYS A 74 -2.63 -14.20 1.95
N ASP A 75 -3.41 -13.46 1.15
CA ASP A 75 -2.86 -12.60 0.11
C ASP A 75 -2.02 -11.47 0.71
N GLU A 76 -0.81 -11.27 0.18
CA GLU A 76 0.21 -10.37 0.75
C GLU A 76 0.50 -10.61 2.25
N GLY A 77 0.20 -11.81 2.75
CA GLY A 77 0.35 -12.21 4.16
C GLY A 77 -0.77 -11.75 5.09
N TRP A 78 -1.88 -11.24 4.56
CA TRP A 78 -3.03 -10.81 5.35
C TRP A 78 -4.05 -11.93 5.50
N ASN A 79 -4.38 -12.28 6.75
CA ASN A 79 -5.40 -13.26 7.09
C ASN A 79 -6.79 -12.64 7.03
N VAL A 80 -7.25 -12.37 5.81
CA VAL A 80 -8.58 -11.80 5.55
C VAL A 80 -9.31 -12.60 4.46
N PRO A 81 -10.64 -12.57 4.44
CA PRO A 81 -11.41 -13.18 3.36
C PRO A 81 -11.06 -12.61 1.98
N ILE A 82 -11.32 -13.40 0.93
CA ILE A 82 -11.29 -12.93 -0.46
C ILE A 82 -12.20 -11.71 -0.62
N ASP A 83 -11.83 -10.80 -1.51
CA ASP A 83 -12.53 -9.54 -1.77
C ASP A 83 -12.50 -8.52 -0.63
N THR A 84 -11.69 -8.75 0.42
CA THR A 84 -11.39 -7.74 1.43
C THR A 84 -10.41 -6.70 0.86
N VAL A 85 -10.66 -5.42 1.12
CA VAL A 85 -9.79 -4.31 0.72
C VAL A 85 -8.43 -4.46 1.39
N LEU A 86 -7.36 -4.47 0.61
CA LEU A 86 -5.97 -4.45 1.11
C LEU A 86 -5.40 -3.03 1.14
N ALA A 87 -5.70 -2.24 0.11
CA ALA A 87 -5.25 -0.86 0.01
C ALA A 87 -6.16 -0.04 -0.91
N ILE A 88 -6.16 1.27 -0.71
CA ILE A 88 -6.90 2.24 -1.51
C ILE A 88 -5.91 3.31 -1.95
N GLU A 89 -5.87 3.62 -3.23
CA GLU A 89 -5.08 4.71 -3.79
C GLU A 89 -6.02 5.76 -4.40
N ILE A 90 -5.84 7.01 -3.99
CA ILE A 90 -6.68 8.14 -4.38
C ILE A 90 -5.81 9.29 -4.90
N PRO A 91 -6.36 10.13 -5.80
CA PRO A 91 -5.71 11.38 -6.15
C PRO A 91 -5.72 12.33 -4.94
N PRO A 92 -4.74 13.23 -4.84
CA PRO A 92 -4.78 14.31 -3.88
C PRO A 92 -6.05 15.16 -4.07
N PRO A 93 -6.61 15.71 -2.99
CA PRO A 93 -7.67 16.71 -3.10
C PRO A 93 -7.32 17.84 -4.07
N GLU A 94 -8.33 18.45 -4.68
CA GLU A 94 -8.13 19.58 -5.59
C GLU A 94 -7.30 20.68 -4.92
N GLY A 95 -6.33 21.21 -5.66
CA GLY A 95 -5.39 22.21 -5.14
C GLY A 95 -4.31 21.66 -4.20
N GLN A 96 -4.23 20.34 -3.95
CA GLN A 96 -3.10 19.70 -3.26
C GLN A 96 -2.14 19.01 -4.22
N VAL A 97 -2.55 18.79 -5.46
CA VAL A 97 -1.69 18.24 -6.51
C VAL A 97 -0.49 19.17 -6.72
N ASN A 98 0.70 18.57 -6.80
CA ASN A 98 1.99 19.25 -6.95
C ASN A 98 2.44 20.15 -5.80
N LYS A 99 1.73 20.19 -4.66
CA LYS A 99 2.22 20.87 -3.47
C LYS A 99 3.35 20.07 -2.79
N SER A 100 4.34 20.82 -2.31
CA SER A 100 5.43 20.33 -1.45
C SER A 100 4.93 19.92 -0.06
N THR A 101 5.77 19.21 0.71
CA THR A 101 5.43 18.79 2.08
C THR A 101 5.17 19.98 2.99
N LYS A 102 5.94 21.07 2.81
CA LYS A 102 5.79 22.34 3.52
C LYS A 102 4.47 23.04 3.21
N GLU A 103 4.05 23.07 1.95
CA GLU A 103 2.76 23.69 1.55
C GLU A 103 1.53 22.90 2.02
N LEU A 104 1.72 21.61 2.31
CA LEU A 104 0.69 20.73 2.85
C LEU A 104 0.66 20.73 4.39
N ASP A 105 1.54 21.50 5.05
CA ASP A 105 1.68 21.54 6.52
C ASP A 105 1.86 20.13 7.14
N LEU A 106 2.65 19.29 6.46
CA LEU A 106 2.93 17.94 6.94
C LEU A 106 3.98 17.98 8.04
N ASP A 107 3.63 17.41 9.19
CA ASP A 107 4.60 17.07 10.23
C ASP A 107 5.49 15.91 9.74
N GLU A 108 6.65 16.26 9.19
CA GLU A 108 7.61 15.33 8.59
C GLU A 108 8.15 14.31 9.58
N SER A 109 8.17 14.64 10.89
CA SER A 109 8.70 13.76 11.94
C SER A 109 7.91 12.46 12.11
N ARG A 110 6.68 12.41 11.58
CA ARG A 110 5.80 11.24 11.62
C ARG A 110 6.00 10.27 10.46
N TYR A 111 6.69 10.71 9.40
CA TYR A 111 6.80 9.94 8.17
C TYR A 111 8.16 9.27 8.05
N PHE A 112 8.13 8.00 7.70
CA PHE A 112 9.30 7.28 7.21
C PHE A 112 9.42 7.54 5.72
N ILE A 113 10.56 8.08 5.31
CA ILE A 113 10.83 8.44 3.93
C ILE A 113 11.62 7.30 3.28
N SER A 114 11.08 6.75 2.21
CA SER A 114 11.76 5.81 1.32
C SER A 114 11.77 6.36 -0.10
N GLY A 115 12.78 6.00 -0.88
CA GLY A 115 12.89 6.38 -2.29
C GLY A 115 13.36 5.20 -3.11
N ASP A 116 12.68 4.93 -4.23
CA ASP A 116 12.99 3.81 -5.14
C ASP A 116 14.07 4.22 -6.17
N ASP A 117 14.16 5.53 -6.45
CA ASP A 117 15.10 6.14 -7.39
C ASP A 117 15.14 7.67 -7.21
N ALA A 118 15.83 8.40 -8.12
CA ALA A 118 15.84 9.87 -8.13
C ALA A 118 14.46 10.50 -8.46
N PHE A 119 13.43 9.70 -8.76
CA PHE A 119 12.17 10.16 -9.33
C PHE A 119 10.97 10.06 -8.40
N PHE A 120 10.99 9.18 -7.39
CA PHE A 120 9.86 9.04 -6.47
C PHE A 120 10.27 8.92 -5.00
N GLY A 121 9.56 9.66 -4.15
CA GLY A 121 9.64 9.54 -2.70
C GLY A 121 8.32 9.06 -2.12
N THR A 122 8.38 8.07 -1.22
CA THR A 122 7.21 7.58 -0.47
C THR A 122 7.37 7.95 0.99
N TRP A 123 6.38 8.66 1.51
CA TRP A 123 6.32 9.10 2.90
C TRP A 123 5.26 8.27 3.61
N THR A 124 5.67 7.46 4.57
CA THR A 124 4.79 6.47 5.21
C THR A 124 4.55 6.81 6.68
N ASP A 125 3.29 6.94 7.08
CA ASP A 125 2.85 6.93 8.47
C ASP A 125 2.24 5.55 8.78
N PRO A 126 3.01 4.61 9.39
CA PRO A 126 2.54 3.26 9.66
C PRO A 126 1.51 3.20 10.78
N VAL A 127 1.50 4.20 11.68
CA VAL A 127 0.56 4.28 12.80
C VAL A 127 -0.83 4.61 12.26
N ARG A 128 -0.90 5.55 11.31
CA ARG A 128 -2.17 5.94 10.68
C ARG A 128 -2.53 5.12 9.46
N GLY A 129 -1.59 4.35 8.89
CA GLY A 129 -1.84 3.55 7.69
C GLY A 129 -1.99 4.41 6.44
N VAL A 130 -1.14 5.45 6.27
CA VAL A 130 -1.16 6.36 5.12
C VAL A 130 0.22 6.42 4.47
N GLN A 131 0.26 6.33 3.14
CA GLN A 131 1.43 6.58 2.32
C GLN A 131 1.16 7.74 1.36
N LEU A 132 2.10 8.68 1.28
CA LEU A 132 2.06 9.79 0.34
C LEU A 132 3.15 9.57 -0.71
N TYR A 133 2.75 9.58 -1.99
CA TYR A 133 3.67 9.40 -3.11
C TYR A 133 4.00 10.75 -3.73
N PHE A 134 5.29 11.07 -3.78
CA PHE A 134 5.80 12.33 -4.29
C PHE A 134 6.65 12.12 -5.54
N ARG A 135 6.55 13.05 -6.50
CA ARG A 135 7.45 13.12 -7.65
C ARG A 135 8.71 13.93 -7.31
N ASN A 136 9.87 13.32 -7.50
CA ASN A 136 11.22 13.85 -7.31
C ASN A 136 11.48 14.39 -5.88
N MET A 137 12.72 14.87 -5.63
CA MET A 137 13.04 15.65 -4.43
C MET A 137 12.27 16.98 -4.33
N ASN A 138 11.61 17.41 -5.41
CA ASN A 138 10.78 18.62 -5.43
C ASN A 138 9.39 18.37 -4.80
N GLN A 139 9.13 17.14 -4.32
CA GLN A 139 8.01 16.81 -3.44
C GLN A 139 6.63 17.17 -4.02
N SER A 140 6.38 16.95 -5.31
CA SER A 140 5.02 17.13 -5.84
C SER A 140 4.13 15.94 -5.49
N LEU A 141 3.13 16.11 -4.62
CA LEU A 141 2.22 15.03 -4.23
C LEU A 141 1.45 14.51 -5.44
N LEU A 142 1.58 13.20 -5.69
CA LEU A 142 0.97 12.49 -6.81
C LEU A 142 -0.26 11.68 -6.37
N TRP A 143 -0.14 10.92 -5.29
CA TRP A 143 -1.17 9.99 -4.83
C TRP A 143 -1.13 9.85 -3.31
N ILE A 144 -2.30 9.58 -2.73
CA ILE A 144 -2.45 9.20 -1.32
C ILE A 144 -2.91 7.76 -1.31
N LYS A 145 -2.25 6.93 -0.51
CA LYS A 145 -2.60 5.52 -0.38
C LYS A 145 -2.90 5.17 1.06
N TYR A 146 -4.09 4.65 1.30
CA TYR A 146 -4.49 4.08 2.58
C TYR A 146 -4.11 2.60 2.59
N ILE A 147 -3.30 2.22 3.56
CA ILE A 147 -2.76 0.88 3.77
C ILE A 147 -3.17 0.39 5.16
N PRO A 148 -2.96 -0.90 5.49
CA PRO A 148 -3.14 -1.38 6.86
C PRO A 148 -2.27 -0.59 7.84
N THR A 149 -2.71 -0.49 9.10
CA THR A 149 -1.92 0.12 10.17
C THR A 149 -0.97 -0.90 10.79
N GLN A 150 0.03 -0.43 11.54
CA GLN A 150 0.89 -1.32 12.33
C GLN A 150 0.09 -2.12 13.38
N ALA A 151 -1.02 -1.59 13.88
CA ALA A 151 -1.91 -2.29 14.82
C ALA A 151 -2.64 -3.48 14.17
N ASP A 152 -2.78 -3.48 12.84
CA ASP A 152 -3.40 -4.59 12.10
C ASP A 152 -2.52 -5.84 12.04
N ASN A 153 -1.31 -5.81 12.62
CA ASN A 153 -0.41 -6.97 12.68
C ASN A 153 -1.03 -8.22 13.32
N ALA A 154 -2.05 -8.07 14.16
CA ALA A 154 -2.83 -9.18 14.69
C ALA A 154 -3.58 -9.99 13.60
N ARG A 155 -3.72 -9.45 12.38
CA ARG A 155 -4.35 -10.09 11.21
C ARG A 155 -3.35 -10.67 10.22
N ARG A 156 -2.05 -10.78 10.58
CA ARG A 156 -1.06 -11.44 9.71
C ARG A 156 -1.27 -12.94 9.73
N CYS A 157 -0.97 -13.59 8.60
CA CYS A 157 -0.91 -15.05 8.54
C CYS A 157 0.37 -15.56 9.21
N ASP A 158 0.31 -16.78 9.74
CA ASP A 158 1.46 -17.45 10.34
C ASP A 158 2.64 -17.55 9.35
N GLY A 159 3.84 -17.27 9.85
CA GLY A 159 5.07 -17.31 9.07
C GLY A 159 5.33 -16.08 8.21
N PHE A 160 4.43 -15.08 8.19
CA PHE A 160 4.73 -13.77 7.65
C PHE A 160 5.35 -12.86 8.72
N PRO A 161 6.32 -12.01 8.36
CA PRO A 161 6.82 -11.02 9.30
C PRO A 161 5.72 -10.00 9.64
N PRO A 162 5.85 -9.28 10.77
CA PRO A 162 5.07 -8.10 11.03
C PRO A 162 5.14 -7.14 9.84
N PHE A 163 3.99 -6.59 9.47
CA PHE A 163 3.88 -5.50 8.52
C PHE A 163 4.56 -4.25 9.09
N ALA A 164 5.60 -3.82 8.38
CA ALA A 164 6.41 -2.64 8.65
C ALA A 164 6.58 -1.88 7.32
N PRO A 165 5.59 -1.10 6.87
CA PRO A 165 5.63 -0.42 5.58
C PRO A 165 6.75 0.63 5.49
N GLU A 166 7.30 1.05 6.63
CA GLU A 166 8.52 1.85 6.73
C GLU A 166 9.78 1.12 6.26
N ALA A 167 9.80 -0.21 6.36
CA ALA A 167 10.95 -1.05 6.00
C ALA A 167 11.00 -1.40 4.50
N GLN A 168 10.22 -0.73 3.65
CA GLN A 168 10.18 -0.98 2.20
C GLN A 168 11.45 -0.54 1.44
N TYR A 169 12.59 -0.36 2.12
CA TYR A 169 13.89 -0.21 1.48
C TYR A 169 14.31 -1.59 0.91
N TYR A 170 14.13 -1.78 -0.40
CA TYR A 170 14.73 -2.86 -1.21
C TYR A 170 14.27 -4.30 -0.95
N LEU A 171 12.97 -4.53 -0.72
CA LEU A 171 12.43 -5.88 -0.79
C LEU A 171 12.46 -6.49 -2.21
N TYR A 172 12.74 -5.73 -3.29
CA TYR A 172 12.89 -6.37 -4.60
C TYR A 172 14.15 -7.25 -4.68
N GLU A 173 15.22 -6.87 -3.97
CA GLU A 173 16.41 -7.71 -3.87
C GLU A 173 16.21 -8.78 -2.78
N GLU A 174 15.66 -8.46 -1.61
CA GLU A 174 15.48 -9.47 -0.55
C GLU A 174 14.34 -10.49 -0.79
N MET A 175 13.28 -10.14 -1.55
CA MET A 175 12.30 -11.13 -2.03
C MET A 175 12.92 -12.15 -2.99
N LEU A 176 14.06 -11.85 -3.62
CA LEU A 176 14.84 -12.85 -4.36
C LEU A 176 15.64 -13.77 -3.44
N PHE A 177 15.85 -13.40 -2.16
CA PHE A 177 16.79 -14.10 -1.27
C PHE A 177 16.18 -14.78 -0.04
N ASN A 178 14.96 -14.45 0.42
CA ASN A 178 14.43 -15.00 1.67
C ASN A 178 13.06 -15.69 1.54
N ASN A 179 13.07 -16.88 0.92
CA ASN A 179 12.19 -17.95 1.36
C ASN A 179 13.06 -19.15 1.80
N PRO A 180 13.36 -19.29 3.11
CA PRO A 180 14.17 -20.41 3.60
C PRO A 180 13.50 -21.79 3.41
N LYS A 181 12.19 -21.85 3.09
CA LYS A 181 11.52 -23.10 2.68
C LYS A 181 11.63 -23.37 1.17
N ALA A 182 11.84 -22.36 0.32
CA ALA A 182 12.05 -22.55 -1.12
C ALA A 182 13.40 -23.20 -1.45
N GLY A 183 14.37 -23.15 -0.53
CA GLY A 183 15.67 -23.79 -0.67
C GLY A 183 15.66 -25.31 -0.56
N LYS A 184 14.60 -25.94 -0.04
CA LYS A 184 14.51 -27.41 0.04
C LYS A 184 13.96 -28.07 -1.21
N ASP A 185 13.15 -27.35 -2.00
CA ASP A 185 12.35 -27.96 -3.07
C ASP A 185 12.66 -27.39 -4.48
N GLY A 186 13.76 -26.66 -4.65
CA GLY A 186 14.28 -26.26 -5.98
C GLY A 186 13.81 -24.91 -6.53
N GLY A 187 13.31 -23.99 -5.68
CA GLY A 187 12.82 -22.68 -6.13
C GLY A 187 13.90 -21.68 -6.56
N MET A 188 15.18 -21.99 -6.36
CA MET A 188 16.30 -21.06 -6.60
C MET A 188 16.73 -20.97 -8.08
N ASP A 189 16.40 -21.98 -8.90
CA ASP A 189 16.90 -22.08 -10.29
C ASP A 189 16.22 -21.10 -11.26
N SER A 190 14.99 -20.67 -10.97
CA SER A 190 14.24 -19.78 -11.86
C SER A 190 14.73 -18.31 -11.83
N LEU A 191 15.38 -17.89 -10.75
CA LEU A 191 15.74 -16.49 -10.53
C LEU A 191 17.16 -16.15 -11.01
N VAL A 192 18.10 -17.11 -10.95
CA VAL A 192 19.42 -16.98 -11.58
C VAL A 192 19.28 -16.83 -13.09
N ALA A 193 18.28 -17.46 -13.70
CA ALA A 193 18.01 -17.35 -15.14
C ALA A 193 17.65 -15.92 -15.59
N LEU A 194 16.85 -15.18 -14.82
CA LEU A 194 16.46 -13.79 -15.16
C LEU A 194 17.60 -12.78 -14.96
N GLY A 195 18.40 -12.96 -13.90
CA GLY A 195 19.61 -12.15 -13.68
C GLY A 195 20.65 -12.35 -14.77
N LEU A 196 20.91 -13.62 -15.17
CA LEU A 196 21.82 -13.94 -16.26
C LEU A 196 21.29 -13.49 -17.62
N PHE A 197 19.98 -13.53 -17.86
CA PHE A 197 19.39 -13.04 -19.12
C PHE A 197 19.69 -11.55 -19.34
N ASN A 198 19.57 -10.70 -18.32
CA ASN A 198 19.87 -9.27 -18.42
C ASN A 198 21.38 -8.99 -18.63
N ILE A 199 22.26 -9.77 -17.99
CA ILE A 199 23.71 -9.66 -18.16
C ILE A 199 24.13 -10.11 -19.58
N VAL A 200 23.58 -11.23 -20.06
CA VAL A 200 23.86 -11.75 -21.42
C VAL A 200 23.30 -10.81 -22.50
N TYR A 201 22.13 -10.21 -22.28
CA TYR A 201 21.53 -9.25 -23.22
C TYR A 201 22.36 -7.96 -23.31
N ARG A 202 22.86 -7.45 -22.17
CA ARG A 202 23.78 -6.29 -22.15
C ARG A 202 25.13 -6.60 -22.81
N ALA A 203 25.69 -7.79 -22.59
CA ALA A 203 26.95 -8.21 -23.21
C ALA A 203 26.85 -8.34 -24.74
N LYS A 204 25.72 -8.83 -25.28
CA LYS A 204 25.47 -8.87 -26.73
C LYS A 204 25.36 -7.46 -27.35
N ARG A 205 24.75 -6.50 -26.66
CA ARG A 205 24.61 -5.11 -27.16
C ARG A 205 25.95 -4.39 -27.29
N VAL A 206 26.89 -4.63 -26.36
CA VAL A 206 28.23 -4.03 -26.41
C VAL A 206 29.05 -4.55 -27.60
N ARG A 207 28.91 -5.83 -27.97
CA ARG A 207 29.58 -6.42 -29.15
C ARG A 207 29.06 -5.89 -30.49
N VAL A 208 27.79 -5.54 -30.59
CA VAL A 208 27.23 -5.01 -31.85
C VAL A 208 27.75 -3.59 -32.13
N ASN A 209 27.94 -2.77 -31.10
CA ASN A 209 28.46 -1.40 -31.27
C ASN A 209 29.97 -1.31 -31.49
N THR A 210 30.76 -2.35 -31.19
CA THR A 210 32.22 -2.34 -31.43
C THR A 210 32.59 -2.68 -32.88
N LYS A 211 31.71 -3.34 -33.64
CA LYS A 211 31.96 -3.61 -35.07
C LYS A 211 31.67 -2.44 -36.00
N ALA A 212 30.95 -1.41 -35.53
CA ALA A 212 30.55 -0.27 -36.36
C ALA A 212 31.57 0.88 -36.41
N ARG A 213 32.75 0.76 -35.78
CA ARG A 213 33.78 1.81 -35.71
C ARG A 213 35.07 1.54 -36.47
N SER A 214 35.11 0.54 -37.36
CA SER A 214 36.33 0.15 -38.07
C SER A 214 36.21 0.23 -39.59
N CYS A 215 35.74 1.36 -40.12
CA CYS A 215 35.87 1.74 -41.55
C CYS A 215 35.98 3.27 -41.69
N ILE A 216 37.10 3.85 -41.25
CA ILE A 216 37.56 5.16 -41.75
C ILE A 216 39.09 5.07 -41.81
N PHE A 217 39.62 4.65 -42.97
CA PHE A 217 40.89 5.05 -43.57
C PHE A 217 40.80 4.68 -45.06
#